data_AF-D3G087-F1
#
_entry.id   AF-D3G087-F1
#
_cell.length_a   1.000
_cell.length_b   1.000
_cell.length_c   1.000
_cell.angle_alpha   90.00
_cell.angle_beta   90.00
_cell.angle_gamma   90.00
#
_symmetry.space_group_name_H-M   'P 1'
#
loop_
_entity.id
_entity.type
_entity.pdbx_description
1 polymer ?
#
loop_
_entity_poly.entity_id
_entity_poly.type
_entity_poly.pdbx_seq_one_letter_code
_entity_poly.pdbx_strand_id
1 'polypeptide(L)'
;MKLNKLDELFLTNWINLNFEEWNESDVREEFIAPLLKILGYSKGTVNDIIREKSLRLSKPFHRIGRKNVSIDYIPSLRLKSFWIIEAKPGKAKEMGYGDLLQAHLYAIHPEVKAPFIVLCNGWEIRVYDAYHVDSWDDAIFICRQEDCFDSFAELKGILSADSMLDYQRKRILHTVKDTFAVEIDENKLAAFKNDVNRLVDESYPLVRENVRQLRISTWRKEEEKERKELEKLDLKLLFVRMDIPTYAYLTPSKEFLRRVKNGSQKEREHLIDHLLMNYRSRPHAIFRVQCCYILLSLLKDDIEVKPSTYVKSIKSAFEEVVLGNLTYFSHNPLSHALCHLDNTSLRLAKKLSLRFAMDKLVKNTDEYNQTLTTEDRVIHKQTVARMMVRFIGLLGENLWREFCSLSSANEVWDGIWSLEIIEKVIETFPSKSYPDGDSDLLFFDSYGRGFDMLFMGTWDVIHGSEELLIKKEVSEEIINYAGMDREEALSSIPPSEVCPKDHMLDESIVKDLMNKYAIRF
;
A
#
# COMPACT_ATOMS: atom_id res chain seq x y z
N MET A 1 -25.53 18.58 1.68
CA MET A 1 -24.10 18.26 1.91
C MET A 1 -23.47 19.49 2.53
N LYS A 2 -22.74 19.40 3.66
CA LYS A 2 -22.06 20.59 4.22
C LYS A 2 -20.83 20.90 3.36
N LEU A 3 -20.65 22.16 3.00
CA LEU A 3 -19.45 22.63 2.30
C LEU A 3 -18.23 22.43 3.21
N ASN A 4 -17.11 21.99 2.63
CA ASN A 4 -15.85 21.93 3.35
C ASN A 4 -15.05 23.24 3.13
N LYS A 5 -13.94 23.40 3.86
CA LYS A 5 -13.12 24.62 3.78
C LYS A 5 -12.55 24.92 2.38
N LEU A 6 -12.29 23.90 1.57
CA LEU A 6 -11.82 24.06 0.19
C LEU A 6 -12.96 24.55 -0.71
N ASP A 7 -14.17 24.02 -0.51
CA ASP A 7 -15.37 24.47 -1.21
C ASP A 7 -15.64 25.95 -0.92
N GLU A 8 -15.62 26.35 0.37
CA GLU A 8 -15.84 27.74 0.79
C GLU A 8 -14.81 28.69 0.16
N LEU A 9 -13.52 28.32 0.18
CA LEU A 9 -12.45 29.13 -0.41
C LEU A 9 -12.67 29.34 -1.91
N PHE A 10 -13.05 28.28 -2.63
CA PHE A 10 -13.32 28.38 -4.05
C PHE A 10 -14.53 29.26 -4.35
N LEU A 11 -15.62 29.11 -3.60
CA LEU A 11 -16.83 29.92 -3.80
C LEU A 11 -16.59 31.39 -3.47
N THR A 12 -15.83 31.69 -2.42
CA THR A 12 -15.40 33.06 -2.11
C THR A 12 -14.56 33.63 -3.26
N ASN A 13 -13.64 32.85 -3.83
CA ASN A 13 -12.89 33.32 -4.99
C ASN A 13 -13.80 33.52 -6.20
N TRP A 14 -14.69 32.58 -6.49
CA TRP A 14 -15.59 32.63 -7.63
C TRP A 14 -16.43 33.91 -7.63
N ILE A 15 -17.10 34.27 -6.53
CA ILE A 15 -17.91 35.50 -6.45
C ILE A 15 -17.10 36.77 -6.74
N ASN A 16 -15.82 36.79 -6.42
CA ASN A 16 -14.97 37.97 -6.57
C ASN A 16 -14.29 38.08 -7.95
N LEU A 17 -14.42 37.07 -8.81
CA LEU A 17 -13.84 37.09 -10.16
C LEU A 17 -14.72 37.89 -11.14
N ASN A 18 -14.08 38.69 -11.98
CA ASN A 18 -14.73 39.31 -13.14
C ASN A 18 -14.23 38.65 -14.42
N PHE A 19 -15.15 38.02 -15.18
CA PHE A 19 -14.84 37.27 -16.40
C PHE A 19 -15.03 38.09 -17.70
N GLU A 20 -15.28 39.41 -17.64
CA GLU A 20 -15.58 40.25 -18.82
C GLU A 20 -14.46 40.24 -19.87
N GLU A 21 -13.21 40.15 -19.44
CA GLU A 21 -12.03 40.12 -20.32
C GLU A 21 -11.48 38.70 -20.55
N TRP A 22 -12.11 37.68 -19.97
CA TRP A 22 -11.60 36.31 -20.03
C TRP A 22 -11.97 35.64 -21.36
N ASN A 23 -10.95 35.12 -22.03
CA ASN A 23 -11.12 34.24 -23.17
C ASN A 23 -11.39 32.79 -22.71
N GLU A 24 -11.65 31.89 -23.66
CA GLU A 24 -11.94 30.48 -23.38
C GLU A 24 -10.82 29.76 -22.61
N SER A 25 -9.56 30.07 -22.92
CA SER A 25 -8.40 29.49 -22.23
C SER A 25 -8.28 29.96 -20.79
N ASP A 26 -8.61 31.22 -20.53
CA ASP A 26 -8.60 31.78 -19.17
C ASP A 26 -9.67 31.08 -18.31
N VAL A 27 -10.90 30.95 -18.83
CA VAL A 27 -11.98 30.21 -18.14
C VAL A 27 -11.60 28.75 -17.91
N ARG A 28 -10.95 28.11 -18.88
CA ARG A 28 -10.51 26.72 -18.79
C ARG A 28 -9.50 26.49 -17.67
N GLU A 29 -8.42 27.27 -17.61
CA GLU A 29 -7.31 27.00 -16.70
C GLU A 29 -7.48 27.69 -15.33
N GLU A 30 -8.05 28.90 -15.29
CA GLU A 30 -8.16 29.69 -14.06
C GLU A 30 -9.48 29.44 -13.30
N PHE A 31 -10.50 28.86 -13.95
CA PHE A 31 -11.79 28.55 -13.30
C PHE A 31 -12.14 27.07 -13.34
N ILE A 32 -12.23 26.47 -14.53
CA ILE A 32 -12.68 25.07 -14.68
C ILE A 32 -11.67 24.09 -14.07
N ALA A 33 -10.37 24.28 -14.25
CA ALA A 33 -9.38 23.38 -13.66
C ALA A 33 -9.43 23.36 -12.10
N PRO A 34 -9.52 24.49 -11.39
CA PRO A 34 -9.82 24.52 -9.95
C PRO A 34 -11.14 23.84 -9.58
N LEU A 35 -12.21 24.07 -10.36
CA LEU A 35 -13.51 23.41 -10.14
C LEU A 35 -13.39 21.88 -10.22
N LEU A 36 -12.72 21.36 -11.24
CA LEU A 36 -12.51 19.91 -11.41
C LEU A 36 -11.76 19.29 -10.22
N LYS A 37 -10.78 20.00 -9.66
CA LYS A 37 -10.05 19.56 -8.47
C LYS A 37 -10.97 19.43 -7.26
N ILE A 38 -11.90 20.36 -7.08
CA ILE A 38 -12.87 20.38 -5.96
C ILE A 38 -13.95 19.32 -6.14
N LEU A 39 -14.31 19.03 -7.40
CA LEU A 39 -15.19 17.93 -7.76
C LEU A 39 -14.52 16.55 -7.63
N GLY A 40 -13.23 16.49 -7.27
CA GLY A 40 -12.51 15.23 -7.00
C GLY A 40 -11.84 14.59 -8.21
N TYR A 41 -11.62 15.35 -9.29
CA TYR A 41 -10.92 14.89 -10.48
C TYR A 41 -9.49 15.43 -10.54
N SER A 42 -8.54 14.60 -10.95
CA SER A 42 -7.14 15.01 -11.10
C SER A 42 -6.38 14.10 -12.05
N LYS A 43 -5.43 14.68 -12.78
CA LYS A 43 -4.64 13.97 -13.79
C LYS A 43 -3.83 12.83 -13.18
N GLY A 44 -3.94 11.64 -13.76
CA GLY A 44 -3.20 10.44 -13.32
C GLY A 44 -3.75 9.77 -12.06
N THR A 45 -4.94 10.17 -11.61
CA THR A 45 -5.67 9.51 -10.52
C THR A 45 -6.69 8.50 -11.07
N VAL A 46 -7.40 7.78 -10.19
CA VAL A 46 -8.51 6.89 -10.59
C VAL A 46 -9.67 7.71 -11.21
N ASN A 47 -9.78 8.98 -10.85
CA ASN A 47 -10.75 9.94 -11.36
C ASN A 47 -10.02 10.93 -12.30
N ASP A 48 -9.57 10.40 -13.43
CA ASP A 48 -8.65 11.11 -14.34
C ASP A 48 -9.36 12.19 -15.17
N ILE A 49 -8.57 13.12 -15.71
CA ILE A 49 -9.02 14.19 -16.61
C ILE A 49 -8.34 14.01 -17.96
N ILE A 50 -9.11 13.69 -18.99
CA ILE A 50 -8.64 13.68 -20.37
C ILE A 50 -8.78 15.10 -20.93
N ARG A 51 -7.68 15.70 -21.36
CA ARG A 51 -7.66 17.04 -21.98
C ARG A 51 -7.62 16.95 -23.49
N GLU A 52 -8.31 17.84 -24.19
CA GLU A 52 -8.13 18.13 -25.63
C GLU A 52 -8.13 16.89 -26.54
N LYS A 53 -8.98 15.90 -26.24
CA LYS A 53 -9.06 14.68 -27.03
C LYS A 53 -9.73 15.01 -28.38
N SER A 54 -8.91 15.18 -29.41
CA SER A 54 -9.36 15.36 -30.79
C SER A 54 -9.97 14.07 -31.33
N LEU A 55 -11.27 14.09 -31.64
CA LEU A 55 -11.97 12.96 -32.25
C LEU A 55 -12.15 13.21 -33.75
N ARG A 56 -11.90 12.17 -34.54
CA ARG A 56 -12.22 12.18 -35.97
C ARG A 56 -13.70 11.88 -36.12
N LEU A 57 -14.45 12.84 -36.66
CA LEU A 57 -15.87 12.66 -36.98
C LEU A 57 -16.02 11.76 -38.22
N SER A 58 -15.74 10.46 -38.11
CA SER A 58 -15.94 9.51 -39.20
C SER A 58 -17.38 9.00 -39.23
N LYS A 59 -18.30 9.85 -39.70
CA LYS A 59 -19.75 9.59 -39.98
C LYS A 59 -20.64 9.31 -38.74
N PRO A 60 -21.91 9.80 -38.71
CA PRO A 60 -22.66 10.53 -39.72
C PRO A 60 -22.87 12.02 -39.36
N PHE A 61 -21.88 12.71 -38.79
CA PHE A 61 -22.05 14.11 -38.38
C PHE A 61 -21.38 15.06 -39.38
N HIS A 62 -22.05 15.28 -40.52
CA HIS A 62 -21.68 16.33 -41.48
C HIS A 62 -22.16 17.70 -40.98
N ARG A 63 -21.35 18.40 -40.17
CA ARG A 63 -21.33 19.86 -40.24
C ARG A 63 -20.30 20.24 -41.29
N ILE A 64 -20.77 20.95 -42.33
CA ILE A 64 -19.96 21.51 -43.41
C ILE A 64 -18.83 22.35 -42.78
N GLY A 65 -17.59 21.86 -42.82
CA GLY A 65 -16.37 22.67 -42.60
C GLY A 65 -15.42 22.27 -41.46
N ARG A 66 -15.82 21.51 -40.42
CA ARG A 66 -14.89 21.09 -39.33
C ARG A 66 -14.63 19.58 -39.36
N LYS A 67 -13.36 19.18 -39.50
CA LYS A 67 -12.92 17.76 -39.55
C LYS A 67 -12.65 17.15 -38.17
N ASN A 68 -12.34 17.99 -37.17
CA ASN A 68 -12.03 17.59 -35.80
C ASN A 68 -12.79 18.51 -34.83
N VAL A 69 -13.28 17.94 -33.73
CA VAL A 69 -13.81 18.67 -32.58
C VAL A 69 -12.95 18.29 -31.37
N SER A 70 -12.48 19.28 -30.63
CA SER A 70 -11.72 19.13 -29.40
C SER A 70 -12.61 19.62 -28.26
N ILE A 71 -12.71 18.83 -27.20
CA ILE A 71 -13.35 19.24 -25.94
C ILE A 71 -12.27 19.52 -24.92
N ASP A 72 -12.52 20.54 -24.09
CA ASP A 72 -11.58 21.00 -23.08
C ASP A 72 -11.25 19.91 -22.07
N TYR A 73 -12.29 19.36 -21.43
CA TYR A 73 -12.12 18.30 -20.43
C TYR A 73 -13.18 17.20 -20.55
N ILE A 74 -12.70 15.96 -20.40
CA ILE A 74 -13.53 14.78 -20.20
C ILE A 74 -13.11 14.14 -18.87
N PRO A 75 -13.82 14.46 -17.78
CA PRO A 75 -13.61 13.79 -16.52
C PRO A 75 -14.03 12.33 -16.63
N SER A 76 -13.17 11.44 -16.17
CA SER A 76 -13.42 10.01 -16.13
C SER A 76 -13.49 9.55 -14.68
N LEU A 77 -14.44 8.66 -14.40
CA LEU A 77 -14.55 7.96 -13.14
C LEU A 77 -14.22 6.50 -13.40
N ARG A 78 -13.13 6.00 -12.82
CA ARG A 78 -12.69 4.61 -13.01
C ARG A 78 -12.62 4.23 -14.51
N LEU A 79 -12.04 5.13 -15.32
CA LEU A 79 -11.84 5.01 -16.77
C LEU A 79 -13.11 5.11 -17.64
N LYS A 80 -14.27 5.44 -17.06
CA LYS A 80 -15.50 5.72 -17.81
C LYS A 80 -15.87 7.20 -17.74
N SER A 81 -16.12 7.81 -18.89
CA SER A 81 -16.57 9.20 -18.97
C SER A 81 -18.06 9.28 -18.66
N PHE A 82 -18.42 10.12 -17.68
CA PHE A 82 -19.82 10.36 -17.31
C PHE A 82 -20.33 11.74 -17.72
N TRP A 83 -19.41 12.65 -18.04
CA TRP A 83 -19.74 13.99 -18.47
C TRP A 83 -18.58 14.60 -19.25
N ILE A 84 -18.89 15.67 -19.98
CA ILE A 84 -17.92 16.53 -20.65
C ILE A 84 -18.12 17.95 -20.16
N ILE A 85 -17.09 18.78 -20.23
CA ILE A 85 -17.23 20.22 -20.02
C ILE A 85 -16.53 21.00 -21.11
N GLU A 86 -17.25 21.99 -21.63
CA GLU A 86 -16.78 22.94 -22.64
C GLU A 86 -16.75 24.35 -22.02
N ALA A 87 -15.59 24.99 -22.10
CA ALA A 87 -15.37 26.37 -21.73
C ALA A 87 -15.92 27.31 -22.80
N LYS A 88 -16.38 28.47 -22.37
CA LYS A 88 -16.82 29.56 -23.25
C LYS A 88 -16.25 30.89 -22.79
N PRO A 89 -16.05 31.86 -23.71
CA PRO A 89 -15.54 33.17 -23.33
C PRO A 89 -16.48 33.88 -22.35
N GLY A 90 -15.90 34.44 -21.28
CA GLY A 90 -16.67 35.21 -20.29
C GLY A 90 -17.19 36.54 -20.84
N LYS A 91 -16.54 37.09 -21.88
CA LYS A 91 -16.91 38.34 -22.54
C LYS A 91 -18.36 38.40 -23.03
N ALA A 92 -18.92 37.28 -23.49
CA ALA A 92 -20.27 37.25 -24.02
C ALA A 92 -21.36 37.29 -22.94
N LYS A 93 -21.00 37.05 -21.66
CA LYS A 93 -21.88 36.81 -20.47
C LYS A 93 -22.91 35.69 -20.62
N GLU A 94 -23.47 35.50 -21.80
CA GLU A 94 -24.43 34.47 -22.16
C GLU A 94 -23.80 33.44 -23.11
N MET A 95 -24.16 32.18 -22.88
CA MET A 95 -23.91 31.07 -23.81
C MET A 95 -25.18 30.80 -24.62
N GLY A 96 -25.09 30.09 -25.74
CA GLY A 96 -26.25 29.85 -26.61
C GLY A 96 -26.41 28.43 -27.12
N TYR A 97 -27.55 28.19 -27.79
CA TYR A 97 -27.90 26.87 -28.36
C TYR A 97 -26.83 26.32 -29.32
N GLY A 98 -26.10 27.19 -30.03
CA GLY A 98 -24.99 26.78 -30.90
C GLY A 98 -23.86 26.07 -30.16
N ASP A 99 -23.59 26.48 -28.91
CA ASP A 99 -22.56 25.90 -28.03
C ASP A 99 -23.01 24.53 -27.50
N LEU A 100 -24.27 24.44 -27.08
CA LEU A 100 -24.89 23.19 -26.66
C LEU A 100 -24.85 22.13 -27.77
N LEU A 101 -25.21 22.50 -29.00
CA LEU A 101 -25.19 21.58 -30.13
C LEU A 101 -23.76 21.10 -30.46
N GLN A 102 -22.75 21.95 -30.28
CA GLN A 102 -21.34 21.52 -30.44
C GLN A 102 -20.95 20.48 -29.39
N ALA A 103 -21.24 20.75 -28.12
CA ALA A 103 -20.89 19.84 -27.02
C ALA A 103 -21.70 18.53 -27.07
N HIS A 104 -22.97 18.60 -27.45
CA HIS A 104 -23.86 17.44 -27.61
C HIS A 104 -23.32 16.40 -28.58
N LEU A 105 -22.87 16.84 -29.77
CA LEU A 105 -22.29 15.96 -30.78
C LEU A 105 -21.09 15.16 -30.26
N TYR A 106 -20.31 15.75 -29.35
CA TYR A 106 -19.18 15.08 -28.75
C TYR A 106 -19.61 14.13 -27.63
N ALA A 107 -20.54 14.55 -26.76
CA ALA A 107 -21.04 13.72 -25.67
C ALA A 107 -21.59 12.38 -26.20
N ILE A 108 -22.37 12.42 -27.29
CA ILE A 108 -22.97 11.22 -27.90
C ILE A 108 -21.98 10.43 -28.77
N HIS A 109 -20.75 10.90 -28.98
CA HIS A 109 -19.78 10.23 -29.84
C HIS A 109 -19.45 8.83 -29.30
N PRO A 110 -19.33 7.79 -30.14
CA PRO A 110 -19.12 6.41 -29.69
C PRO A 110 -17.89 6.19 -28.80
N GLU A 111 -16.86 7.03 -28.95
CA GLU A 111 -15.65 7.00 -28.11
C GLU A 111 -15.77 7.73 -26.77
N VAL A 112 -16.83 8.51 -26.55
CA VAL A 112 -17.02 9.35 -25.35
C VAL A 112 -18.22 8.86 -24.57
N LYS A 113 -19.40 8.81 -25.21
CA LYS A 113 -20.68 8.34 -24.64
C LYS A 113 -20.95 8.90 -23.24
N ALA A 114 -20.77 10.20 -23.08
CA ALA A 114 -20.98 10.90 -21.82
C ALA A 114 -22.47 11.24 -21.63
N PRO A 115 -23.12 10.79 -20.55
CA PRO A 115 -24.52 11.12 -20.26
C PRO A 115 -24.80 12.59 -19.97
N PHE A 116 -23.81 13.38 -19.53
CA PHE A 116 -24.00 14.80 -19.24
C PHE A 116 -23.10 15.70 -20.07
N ILE A 117 -23.64 16.86 -20.40
CA ILE A 117 -22.94 17.96 -21.04
C ILE A 117 -22.90 19.12 -20.06
N VAL A 118 -21.71 19.69 -19.86
CA VAL A 118 -21.55 20.88 -19.02
C VAL A 118 -21.00 22.02 -19.87
N LEU A 119 -21.65 23.17 -19.79
CA LEU A 119 -21.17 24.40 -20.41
C LEU A 119 -20.82 25.39 -19.30
N CYS A 120 -19.69 26.08 -19.45
CA CYS A 120 -19.25 27.06 -18.47
C CYS A 120 -18.54 28.25 -19.12
N ASN A 121 -18.93 29.46 -18.75
CA ASN A 121 -18.29 30.71 -19.18
C ASN A 121 -17.73 31.54 -18.00
N GLY A 122 -17.63 30.94 -16.81
CA GLY A 122 -17.27 31.61 -15.56
C GLY A 122 -18.45 32.28 -14.86
N TRP A 123 -19.39 32.87 -15.58
CA TRP A 123 -20.59 33.50 -14.98
C TRP A 123 -21.65 32.47 -14.57
N GLU A 124 -21.83 31.44 -15.37
CA GLU A 124 -22.76 30.35 -15.09
C GLU A 124 -22.17 28.99 -15.51
N ILE A 125 -22.68 27.95 -14.84
CA ILE A 125 -22.45 26.54 -15.15
C ILE A 125 -23.82 25.93 -15.47
N ARG A 126 -23.96 25.36 -16.66
CA ARG A 126 -25.17 24.65 -17.07
C ARG A 126 -24.89 23.18 -17.28
N VAL A 127 -25.74 22.33 -16.72
CA VAL A 127 -25.67 20.87 -16.88
C VAL A 127 -26.88 20.42 -17.70
N TYR A 128 -26.62 19.63 -18.73
CA TYR A 128 -27.63 19.03 -19.60
C TYR A 128 -27.50 17.52 -19.60
N ASP A 129 -28.64 16.86 -19.86
CA ASP A 129 -28.71 15.45 -20.12
C ASP A 129 -28.56 15.18 -21.63
N ALA A 130 -27.47 14.54 -22.03
CA ALA A 130 -27.16 14.34 -23.45
C ALA A 130 -28.22 13.52 -24.20
N TYR A 131 -29.03 12.73 -23.50
CA TYR A 131 -30.03 11.85 -24.11
C TYR A 131 -31.45 12.45 -24.18
N HIS A 132 -31.72 13.52 -23.42
CA HIS A 132 -33.07 14.12 -23.33
C HIS A 132 -33.10 15.62 -23.65
N VAL A 133 -31.96 16.23 -24.02
CA VAL A 133 -31.89 17.64 -24.35
C VAL A 133 -32.43 17.90 -25.77
N ASP A 134 -33.47 18.72 -25.88
CA ASP A 134 -34.05 19.15 -27.16
C ASP A 134 -33.85 20.65 -27.41
N SER A 135 -33.84 21.45 -26.34
CA SER A 135 -33.77 22.91 -26.35
C SER A 135 -32.67 23.47 -25.43
N TRP A 136 -32.40 24.78 -25.57
CA TRP A 136 -31.45 25.49 -24.70
C TRP A 136 -31.90 25.56 -23.22
N ASP A 137 -33.22 25.57 -23.00
CA ASP A 137 -33.83 25.78 -21.69
C ASP A 137 -33.99 24.47 -20.90
N ASP A 138 -33.67 23.32 -21.52
CA ASP A 138 -33.78 21.98 -20.91
C ASP A 138 -32.59 21.62 -20.00
N ALA A 139 -31.91 22.64 -19.45
CA ALA A 139 -30.82 22.41 -18.51
C ALA A 139 -31.39 21.72 -17.26
N ILE A 140 -30.83 20.56 -16.90
CA ILE A 140 -31.23 19.84 -15.68
C ILE A 140 -30.76 20.57 -14.42
N PHE A 141 -29.75 21.43 -14.55
CA PHE A 141 -29.23 22.24 -13.47
C PHE A 141 -28.49 23.47 -13.99
N ILE A 142 -28.65 24.60 -13.31
CA ILE A 142 -27.96 25.87 -13.58
C ILE A 142 -27.42 26.41 -12.25
N CYS A 143 -26.14 26.75 -12.22
CA CYS A 143 -25.50 27.44 -11.09
C CYS A 143 -24.89 28.74 -11.62
N ARG A 144 -25.30 29.88 -11.04
CA ARG A 144 -24.79 31.20 -11.42
C ARG A 144 -23.80 31.67 -10.37
N GLN A 145 -22.87 32.51 -10.76
CA GLN A 145 -21.91 33.12 -9.84
C GLN A 145 -22.62 33.85 -8.69
N GLU A 146 -23.74 34.52 -8.97
CA GLU A 146 -24.52 35.27 -7.97
C GLU A 146 -25.20 34.39 -6.91
N ASP A 147 -25.51 33.13 -7.24
CA ASP A 147 -26.22 32.18 -6.37
C ASP A 147 -25.36 30.97 -5.96
N CYS A 148 -24.05 31.01 -6.23
CA CYS A 148 -23.22 29.82 -6.19
C CYS A 148 -23.13 29.19 -4.80
N PHE A 149 -23.24 29.96 -3.70
CA PHE A 149 -23.22 29.39 -2.35
C PHE A 149 -24.41 28.48 -2.07
N ASP A 150 -25.56 28.78 -2.65
CA ASP A 150 -26.79 28.01 -2.44
C ASP A 150 -26.84 26.79 -3.36
N SER A 151 -26.40 26.96 -4.61
CA SER A 151 -26.54 25.97 -5.67
C SER A 151 -25.35 24.98 -5.77
N PHE A 152 -24.16 25.33 -5.27
CA PHE A 152 -22.96 24.49 -5.45
C PHE A 152 -23.04 23.11 -4.79
N ALA A 153 -23.75 22.98 -3.67
CA ALA A 153 -23.93 21.67 -3.04
C ALA A 153 -24.70 20.69 -3.94
N GLU A 154 -25.64 21.19 -4.74
CA GLU A 154 -26.38 20.41 -5.73
C GLU A 154 -25.50 20.10 -6.95
N LEU A 155 -24.73 21.08 -7.44
CA LEU A 155 -23.74 20.85 -8.50
C LEU A 155 -22.77 19.73 -8.13
N LYS A 156 -22.26 19.73 -6.89
CA LYS A 156 -21.43 18.64 -6.37
C LYS A 156 -22.20 17.33 -6.34
N GLY A 157 -23.45 17.35 -5.88
CA GLY A 157 -24.34 16.19 -5.90
C GLY A 157 -24.50 15.53 -7.28
N ILE A 158 -24.40 16.31 -8.35
CA ILE A 158 -24.50 15.83 -9.74
C ILE A 158 -23.13 15.42 -10.29
N LEU A 159 -22.11 16.29 -10.21
CA LEU A 159 -20.87 16.17 -11.00
C LEU A 159 -19.67 15.59 -10.26
N SER A 160 -19.65 15.60 -8.92
CA SER A 160 -18.46 15.17 -8.17
C SER A 160 -18.19 13.68 -8.30
N ALA A 161 -16.91 13.29 -8.24
CA ALA A 161 -16.50 11.91 -8.38
C ALA A 161 -17.13 10.98 -7.32
N ASP A 162 -17.38 11.49 -6.12
CA ASP A 162 -17.96 10.74 -5.00
C ASP A 162 -19.46 10.48 -5.16
N SER A 163 -20.20 11.37 -5.83
CA SER A 163 -21.66 11.33 -5.94
C SER A 163 -22.17 10.88 -7.32
N MET A 164 -21.38 11.05 -8.38
CA MET A 164 -21.80 10.85 -9.77
C MET A 164 -22.46 9.49 -10.03
N LEU A 165 -21.88 8.38 -9.51
CA LEU A 165 -22.47 7.06 -9.71
C LEU A 165 -23.79 6.88 -8.97
N ASP A 166 -23.91 7.47 -7.77
CA ASP A 166 -25.16 7.42 -7.01
C ASP A 166 -26.25 8.25 -7.70
N TYR A 167 -25.91 9.44 -8.17
CA TYR A 167 -26.80 10.28 -8.97
C TYR A 167 -27.30 9.53 -10.22
N GLN A 168 -26.39 8.92 -10.97
CA GLN A 168 -26.76 8.13 -12.16
C GLN A 168 -27.65 6.92 -11.82
N ARG A 169 -27.37 6.20 -10.73
CA ARG A 169 -28.24 5.09 -10.28
C ARG A 169 -29.64 5.58 -9.95
N LYS A 170 -29.77 6.67 -9.20
CA LYS A 170 -31.06 7.27 -8.85
C LYS A 170 -31.84 7.68 -10.09
N ARG A 171 -31.16 8.28 -11.08
CA ARG A 171 -31.75 8.66 -12.35
C ARG A 171 -32.27 7.43 -13.13
N ILE A 172 -31.47 6.38 -13.24
CA ILE A 172 -31.90 5.11 -13.87
C ILE A 172 -33.14 4.55 -13.17
N LEU A 173 -33.16 4.54 -11.83
CA LEU A 173 -34.31 4.08 -11.06
C LEU A 173 -35.56 4.92 -11.32
N HIS A 174 -35.41 6.23 -11.48
CA HIS A 174 -36.52 7.12 -11.83
C HIS A 174 -37.05 6.83 -13.23
N THR A 175 -36.18 6.71 -14.23
CA THR A 175 -36.58 6.34 -15.61
C THR A 175 -37.31 5.00 -15.66
N VAL A 176 -36.82 4.00 -14.90
CA VAL A 176 -37.48 2.70 -14.77
C VAL A 176 -38.88 2.87 -14.17
N LYS A 177 -39.01 3.64 -13.08
CA LYS A 177 -40.29 3.92 -12.43
C LYS A 177 -41.28 4.57 -13.40
N ASP A 178 -40.86 5.60 -14.13
CA ASP A 178 -41.74 6.33 -15.05
C ASP A 178 -42.16 5.46 -16.24
N THR A 179 -41.26 4.62 -16.74
CA THR A 179 -41.56 3.65 -17.80
C THR A 179 -42.64 2.66 -17.37
N PHE A 180 -42.56 2.14 -16.14
CA PHE A 180 -43.55 1.19 -15.61
C PHE A 180 -44.84 1.85 -15.13
N ALA A 181 -44.88 3.17 -14.93
CA ALA A 181 -46.08 3.88 -14.50
C ALA A 181 -47.22 3.82 -15.55
N VAL A 182 -46.88 3.56 -16.82
CA VAL A 182 -47.83 3.41 -17.93
C VAL A 182 -47.99 1.95 -18.38
N GLU A 183 -47.32 1.00 -17.73
CA GLU A 183 -47.40 -0.43 -18.05
C GLU A 183 -48.69 -1.04 -17.48
N ILE A 184 -49.32 -1.93 -18.25
CA ILE A 184 -50.60 -2.57 -17.92
C ILE A 184 -50.41 -4.09 -17.67
N ASP A 185 -49.37 -4.70 -18.23
CA ASP A 185 -49.06 -6.13 -18.05
C ASP A 185 -48.12 -6.38 -16.87
N GLU A 186 -48.67 -6.89 -15.76
CA GLU A 186 -47.91 -7.23 -14.55
C GLU A 186 -46.79 -8.26 -14.80
N ASN A 187 -46.93 -9.13 -15.82
CA ASN A 187 -45.90 -10.12 -16.13
C ASN A 187 -44.63 -9.47 -16.68
N LYS A 188 -44.73 -8.29 -17.31
CA LYS A 188 -43.57 -7.53 -17.79
C LYS A 188 -42.70 -7.02 -16.65
N LEU A 189 -43.32 -6.61 -15.54
CA LEU A 189 -42.59 -6.18 -14.35
C LEU A 189 -41.79 -7.33 -13.74
N ALA A 190 -42.39 -8.52 -13.65
CA ALA A 190 -41.71 -9.71 -13.15
C ALA A 190 -40.53 -10.13 -14.06
N ALA A 191 -40.72 -10.07 -15.38
CA ALA A 191 -39.66 -10.35 -16.34
C ALA A 191 -38.49 -9.36 -16.21
N PHE A 192 -38.78 -8.05 -16.13
CA PHE A 192 -37.76 -7.02 -15.94
C PHE A 192 -36.97 -7.21 -14.64
N LYS A 193 -37.63 -7.55 -13.54
CA LYS A 193 -36.94 -7.86 -12.27
C LYS A 193 -35.93 -9.00 -12.44
N ASN A 194 -36.31 -10.07 -13.14
CA ASN A 194 -35.42 -11.19 -13.40
C ASN A 194 -34.24 -10.79 -14.30
N ASP A 195 -34.48 -9.97 -15.33
CA ASP A 195 -33.40 -9.45 -16.19
C ASP A 195 -32.42 -8.56 -15.42
N VAL A 196 -32.92 -7.67 -14.54
CA VAL A 196 -32.08 -6.83 -13.67
C VAL A 196 -31.26 -7.69 -12.71
N ASN A 197 -31.86 -8.69 -12.07
CA ASN A 197 -31.13 -9.60 -11.19
C ASN A 197 -30.02 -10.33 -11.94
N ARG A 198 -30.30 -10.85 -13.15
CA ARG A 198 -29.28 -11.48 -13.99
C ARG A 198 -28.14 -10.51 -14.33
N LEU A 199 -28.44 -9.27 -14.70
CA LEU A 199 -27.43 -8.25 -14.99
C LEU A 199 -26.56 -7.92 -13.76
N VAL A 200 -27.15 -7.89 -12.57
CA VAL A 200 -26.41 -7.71 -11.31
C VAL A 200 -25.48 -8.90 -11.06
N ASP A 201 -25.97 -10.12 -11.24
CA ASP A 201 -25.18 -11.35 -11.08
C ASP A 201 -24.00 -11.40 -12.07
N GLU A 202 -24.22 -11.02 -13.33
CA GLU A 202 -23.18 -10.89 -14.36
C GLU A 202 -22.17 -9.78 -14.05
N SER A 203 -22.58 -8.74 -13.33
CA SER A 203 -21.72 -7.61 -12.98
C SER A 203 -20.80 -7.89 -11.77
N TYR A 204 -21.19 -8.79 -10.86
CA TYR A 204 -20.38 -9.10 -9.66
C TYR A 204 -18.95 -9.55 -9.98
N PRO A 205 -18.71 -10.52 -10.89
CA PRO A 205 -17.35 -10.91 -11.29
C PRO A 205 -16.54 -9.74 -11.85
N LEU A 206 -17.16 -8.85 -12.65
CA LEU A 206 -16.49 -7.69 -13.23
C LEU A 206 -16.07 -6.69 -12.14
N VAL A 207 -16.92 -6.43 -11.14
CA VAL A 207 -16.59 -5.57 -10.00
C VAL A 207 -15.43 -6.16 -9.19
N ARG A 208 -15.44 -7.47 -8.94
CA ARG A 208 -14.33 -8.16 -8.23
C ARG A 208 -13.02 -8.08 -9.02
N GLU A 209 -13.09 -8.27 -10.33
CA GLU A 209 -11.92 -8.16 -11.21
C GLU A 209 -11.37 -6.73 -11.23
N ASN A 210 -12.23 -5.71 -11.30
CA ASN A 210 -11.80 -4.31 -11.21
C ASN A 210 -11.08 -4.01 -9.89
N VAL A 211 -11.60 -4.50 -8.76
CA VAL A 211 -10.96 -4.40 -7.45
C VAL A 211 -9.58 -5.08 -7.44
N ARG A 212 -9.49 -6.28 -8.04
CA ARG A 212 -8.24 -7.04 -8.13
C ARG A 212 -7.20 -6.31 -8.98
N GLN A 213 -7.58 -5.82 -10.16
CA GLN A 213 -6.71 -5.06 -11.04
C GLN A 213 -6.21 -3.78 -10.40
N LEU A 214 -7.09 -3.06 -9.70
CA LEU A 214 -6.69 -1.87 -8.94
C LEU A 214 -5.60 -2.21 -7.92
N ARG A 215 -5.81 -3.24 -7.09
CA ARG A 215 -4.82 -3.72 -6.12
C ARG A 215 -3.49 -4.10 -6.75
N ILE A 216 -3.50 -4.88 -7.82
CA ILE A 216 -2.28 -5.32 -8.53
C ILE A 216 -1.53 -4.10 -9.09
N SER A 217 -2.25 -3.19 -9.75
CA SER A 217 -1.64 -2.01 -10.36
C SER A 217 -1.00 -1.10 -9.31
N THR A 218 -1.63 -0.93 -8.14
CA THR A 218 -1.06 -0.14 -7.06
C THR A 218 0.11 -0.84 -6.39
N TRP A 219 0.00 -2.14 -6.11
CA TRP A 219 1.10 -2.92 -5.54
C TRP A 219 2.36 -2.86 -6.41
N ARG A 220 2.21 -3.00 -7.74
CA ARG A 220 3.33 -2.83 -8.69
C ARG A 220 3.93 -1.42 -8.65
N LYS A 221 3.11 -0.38 -8.50
CA LYS A 221 3.61 1.01 -8.38
C LYS A 221 4.38 1.21 -7.06
N GLU A 222 3.90 0.62 -5.97
CA GLU A 222 4.57 0.67 -4.66
C GLU A 222 5.91 -0.08 -4.70
N GLU A 223 5.93 -1.30 -5.26
CA GLU A 223 7.15 -2.10 -5.45
C GLU A 223 8.17 -1.36 -6.33
N GLU A 224 7.72 -0.76 -7.44
CA GLU A 224 8.56 0.06 -8.31
C GLU A 224 9.15 1.27 -7.58
N LYS A 225 8.33 1.95 -6.76
CA LYS A 225 8.76 3.09 -5.97
C LYS A 225 9.80 2.67 -4.93
N GLU A 226 9.53 1.61 -4.18
CA GLU A 226 10.47 1.06 -3.19
C GLU A 226 11.78 0.66 -3.84
N ARG A 227 11.74 -0.03 -4.99
CA ARG A 227 12.95 -0.39 -5.74
C ARG A 227 13.78 0.83 -6.11
N LYS A 228 13.16 1.87 -6.66
CA LYS A 228 13.85 3.14 -6.99
C LYS A 228 14.41 3.87 -5.76
N GLU A 229 13.78 3.71 -4.60
CA GLU A 229 14.31 4.26 -3.35
C GLU A 229 15.53 3.47 -2.89
N LEU A 230 15.48 2.13 -2.91
CA LEU A 230 16.58 1.24 -2.55
C LEU A 230 17.78 1.40 -3.48
N GLU A 231 17.58 1.58 -4.79
CA GLU A 231 18.64 1.84 -5.77
C GLU A 231 19.49 3.07 -5.41
N LYS A 232 18.90 4.07 -4.76
CA LYS A 232 19.58 5.32 -4.37
C LYS A 232 20.29 5.24 -3.03
N LEU A 233 20.03 4.22 -2.22
CA LEU A 233 20.65 4.08 -0.90
C LEU A 233 22.12 3.72 -1.03
N ASP A 234 22.95 4.34 -0.19
CA ASP A 234 24.30 3.83 0.04
C ASP A 234 24.27 2.45 0.71
N LEU A 235 25.44 1.81 0.78
CA LEU A 235 25.55 0.46 1.31
C LEU A 235 25.18 0.37 2.80
N LYS A 236 25.50 1.39 3.59
CA LYS A 236 25.25 1.41 5.03
C LYS A 236 23.75 1.49 5.30
N LEU A 237 23.04 2.37 4.60
CA LEU A 237 21.59 2.51 4.72
C LEU A 237 20.87 1.28 4.17
N LEU A 238 21.40 0.63 3.13
CA LEU A 238 20.86 -0.64 2.66
C LEU A 238 20.95 -1.74 3.73
N PHE A 239 22.08 -1.84 4.44
CA PHE A 239 22.22 -2.78 5.56
C PHE A 239 21.27 -2.47 6.72
N VAL A 240 21.05 -1.18 7.05
CA VAL A 240 20.02 -0.81 8.03
C VAL A 240 18.63 -1.30 7.61
N ARG A 241 18.30 -1.30 6.30
CA ARG A 241 17.03 -1.86 5.81
C ARG A 241 16.97 -3.38 5.90
N MET A 242 18.09 -4.05 5.65
CA MET A 242 18.22 -5.51 5.79
C MET A 242 18.12 -5.95 7.26
N ASP A 243 18.46 -5.09 8.22
CA ASP A 243 18.54 -5.40 9.65
C ASP A 243 17.26 -5.06 10.43
N ILE A 244 16.14 -4.77 9.77
CA ILE A 244 14.86 -4.48 10.44
C ILE A 244 14.16 -5.81 10.79
N PRO A 245 14.00 -6.19 12.08
CA PRO A 245 13.57 -7.54 12.46
C PRO A 245 12.19 -7.96 11.97
N THR A 246 11.26 -7.00 11.85
CA THR A 246 9.89 -7.25 11.40
C THR A 246 9.68 -7.01 9.91
N TYR A 247 10.75 -6.69 9.18
CA TYR A 247 10.70 -6.49 7.74
C TYR A 247 11.04 -7.81 7.03
N ALA A 248 10.03 -8.68 6.91
CA ALA A 248 10.16 -10.01 6.32
C ALA A 248 10.39 -10.01 4.79
N TYR A 249 10.41 -8.85 4.14
CA TYR A 249 10.61 -8.77 2.69
C TYR A 249 12.10 -8.82 2.33
N LEU A 250 12.44 -9.70 1.39
CA LEU A 250 13.80 -9.82 0.84
C LEU A 250 14.18 -8.69 -0.16
N THR A 251 13.39 -7.61 -0.26
CA THR A 251 13.61 -6.52 -1.24
C THR A 251 15.00 -5.88 -1.10
N PRO A 252 15.50 -5.52 0.10
CA PRO A 252 16.84 -4.99 0.30
C PRO A 252 17.93 -6.00 -0.12
N SER A 253 17.79 -7.27 0.24
CA SER A 253 18.71 -8.34 -0.19
C SER A 253 18.74 -8.54 -1.69
N LYS A 254 17.58 -8.45 -2.36
CA LYS A 254 17.48 -8.53 -3.82
C LYS A 254 18.21 -7.37 -4.49
N GLU A 255 18.09 -6.16 -3.94
CA GLU A 255 18.84 -5.00 -4.42
C GLU A 255 20.35 -5.18 -4.19
N PHE A 256 20.76 -5.64 -3.01
CA PHE A 256 22.16 -5.98 -2.75
C PHE A 256 22.69 -7.01 -3.76
N LEU A 257 21.94 -8.10 -3.99
CA LEU A 257 22.28 -9.14 -4.96
C LEU A 257 22.40 -8.58 -6.38
N ARG A 258 21.51 -7.67 -6.78
CA ARG A 258 21.58 -6.97 -8.08
C ARG A 258 22.88 -6.18 -8.22
N ARG A 259 23.30 -5.45 -7.18
CA ARG A 259 24.58 -4.72 -7.17
C ARG A 259 25.78 -5.65 -7.30
N VAL A 260 25.78 -6.79 -6.61
CA VAL A 260 26.85 -7.80 -6.74
C VAL A 260 26.90 -8.37 -8.16
N LYS A 261 25.76 -8.83 -8.70
CA LYS A 261 25.71 -9.44 -10.04
C LYS A 261 26.18 -8.49 -11.15
N ASN A 262 25.77 -7.23 -11.07
CA ASN A 262 26.11 -6.22 -12.06
C ASN A 262 27.47 -5.54 -11.82
N GLY A 263 28.05 -5.71 -10.63
CA GLY A 263 29.34 -5.15 -10.28
C GLY A 263 30.50 -5.83 -11.02
N SER A 264 31.55 -5.06 -11.26
CA SER A 264 32.87 -5.55 -11.62
C SER A 264 33.43 -6.48 -10.54
N GLN A 265 34.49 -7.23 -10.88
CA GLN A 265 35.10 -8.16 -9.94
C GLN A 265 35.53 -7.49 -8.61
N LYS A 266 36.12 -6.29 -8.69
CA LYS A 266 36.54 -5.52 -7.51
C LYS A 266 35.34 -5.02 -6.69
N GLU A 267 34.24 -4.64 -7.34
CA GLU A 267 33.02 -4.24 -6.65
C GLU A 267 32.35 -5.43 -5.95
N ARG A 268 32.35 -6.61 -6.58
CA ARG A 268 31.87 -7.86 -5.95
C ARG A 268 32.65 -8.19 -4.69
N GLU A 269 33.97 -8.18 -4.77
CA GLU A 269 34.87 -8.39 -3.62
C GLU A 269 34.54 -7.41 -2.48
N HIS A 270 34.47 -6.11 -2.80
CA HIS A 270 34.15 -5.07 -1.84
C HIS A 270 32.76 -5.26 -1.18
N LEU A 271 31.73 -5.53 -1.97
CA LEU A 271 30.37 -5.72 -1.46
C LEU A 271 30.28 -6.94 -0.52
N ILE A 272 30.87 -8.07 -0.92
CA ILE A 272 30.82 -9.30 -0.10
C ILE A 272 31.67 -9.15 1.17
N ASP A 273 32.81 -8.48 1.10
CA ASP A 273 33.60 -8.15 2.31
C ASP A 273 32.78 -7.32 3.30
N HIS A 274 32.10 -6.29 2.81
CA HIS A 274 31.23 -5.46 3.65
C HIS A 274 30.03 -6.24 4.21
N LEU A 275 29.43 -7.14 3.42
CA LEU A 275 28.35 -8.02 3.89
C LEU A 275 28.83 -8.88 5.07
N LEU A 276 29.96 -9.59 4.90
CA LEU A 276 30.48 -10.47 5.94
C LEU A 276 31.03 -9.71 7.15
N MET A 277 31.59 -8.52 6.94
CA MET A 277 32.00 -7.63 8.04
C MET A 277 30.79 -7.25 8.91
N ASN A 278 29.64 -6.93 8.30
CA ASN A 278 28.42 -6.62 9.04
C ASN A 278 27.81 -7.87 9.68
N TYR A 279 27.82 -9.02 8.98
CA TYR A 279 27.39 -10.31 9.55
C TYR A 279 28.15 -10.67 10.84
N ARG A 280 29.47 -10.46 10.86
CA ARG A 280 30.33 -10.74 12.03
C ARG A 280 30.24 -9.69 13.13
N SER A 281 29.50 -8.60 12.91
CA SER A 281 29.30 -7.55 13.91
C SER A 281 28.18 -7.95 14.90
N ARG A 282 27.32 -7.01 15.28
CA ARG A 282 26.15 -7.24 16.15
C ARG A 282 24.82 -7.00 15.39
N PRO A 283 24.58 -7.60 14.22
CA PRO A 283 23.30 -7.44 13.54
C PRO A 283 22.22 -8.32 14.20
N HIS A 284 20.96 -8.01 13.89
CA HIS A 284 19.82 -8.86 14.21
C HIS A 284 19.86 -10.18 13.43
N ALA A 285 19.11 -11.17 13.90
CA ALA A 285 18.98 -12.48 13.27
C ALA A 285 18.51 -12.37 11.81
N ILE A 286 17.59 -11.44 11.52
CA ILE A 286 17.05 -11.25 10.17
C ILE A 286 18.14 -10.89 9.14
N PHE A 287 19.13 -10.09 9.52
CA PHE A 287 20.23 -9.73 8.62
C PHE A 287 21.11 -10.94 8.34
N ARG A 288 21.34 -11.80 9.34
CA ARG A 288 22.09 -13.05 9.19
C ARG A 288 21.38 -14.03 8.27
N VAL A 289 20.05 -14.14 8.38
CA VAL A 289 19.22 -14.92 7.45
C VAL A 289 19.29 -14.34 6.03
N GLN A 290 19.24 -13.00 5.91
CA GLN A 290 19.38 -12.33 4.62
C GLN A 290 20.76 -12.55 3.98
N CYS A 291 21.83 -12.64 4.78
CA CYS A 291 23.16 -13.03 4.30
C CYS A 291 23.15 -14.45 3.72
N CYS A 292 22.49 -15.40 4.41
CA CYS A 292 22.30 -16.77 3.91
C CYS A 292 21.63 -16.77 2.53
N TYR A 293 20.51 -16.03 2.39
CA TYR A 293 19.78 -15.90 1.13
C TYR A 293 20.65 -15.34 -0.01
N ILE A 294 21.42 -14.29 0.28
CA ILE A 294 22.31 -13.67 -0.71
C ILE A 294 23.37 -14.67 -1.18
N LEU A 295 24.04 -15.35 -0.24
CA LEU A 295 25.13 -16.27 -0.56
C LEU A 295 24.63 -17.53 -1.28
N LEU A 296 23.48 -18.08 -0.88
CA LEU A 296 22.84 -19.18 -1.59
C LEU A 296 22.47 -18.79 -3.03
N SER A 297 21.96 -17.57 -3.22
CA SER A 297 21.62 -17.06 -4.55
C SER A 297 22.87 -16.90 -5.43
N LEU A 298 23.99 -16.42 -4.87
CA LEU A 298 25.25 -16.31 -5.58
C LEU A 298 25.85 -17.69 -5.93
N LEU A 299 25.71 -18.68 -5.03
CA LEU A 299 26.09 -20.07 -5.31
C LEU A 299 25.29 -20.66 -6.46
N LYS A 300 23.97 -20.45 -6.44
CA LYS A 300 23.04 -20.92 -7.47
C LYS A 300 23.40 -20.37 -8.85
N ASP A 301 23.80 -19.10 -8.91
CA ASP A 301 24.11 -18.39 -10.15
C ASP A 301 25.59 -18.49 -10.57
N ASP A 302 26.39 -19.33 -9.90
CA ASP A 302 27.81 -19.54 -10.23
C ASP A 302 28.64 -18.23 -10.23
N ILE A 303 28.30 -17.29 -9.33
CA ILE A 303 29.03 -16.02 -9.22
C ILE A 303 30.33 -16.23 -8.45
N GLU A 304 31.45 -16.02 -9.11
CA GLU A 304 32.78 -16.07 -8.49
C GLU A 304 33.20 -14.73 -7.88
N VAL A 305 33.81 -14.80 -6.70
CA VAL A 305 34.45 -13.69 -6.01
C VAL A 305 35.87 -14.10 -5.65
N LYS A 306 36.85 -13.25 -5.95
CA LYS A 306 38.25 -13.59 -5.63
C LYS A 306 38.43 -13.61 -4.12
N PRO A 307 39.39 -14.41 -3.63
CA PRO A 307 39.76 -14.38 -2.24
C PRO A 307 40.12 -12.96 -1.78
N SER A 308 39.64 -12.58 -0.61
CA SER A 308 39.81 -11.29 0.04
C SER A 308 40.16 -11.47 1.53
N THR A 309 40.20 -10.38 2.29
CA THR A 309 40.43 -10.41 3.74
C THR A 309 39.38 -11.23 4.48
N TYR A 310 38.12 -11.16 4.03
CA TYR A 310 36.97 -11.72 4.77
C TYR A 310 36.36 -12.95 4.11
N VAL A 311 36.73 -13.25 2.85
CA VAL A 311 36.09 -14.27 2.00
C VAL A 311 37.17 -15.08 1.29
N LYS A 312 37.17 -16.41 1.45
CA LYS A 312 37.99 -17.30 0.60
C LYS A 312 37.27 -17.62 -0.72
N SER A 313 35.98 -17.92 -0.62
CA SER A 313 35.08 -18.21 -1.73
C SER A 313 33.63 -17.95 -1.29
N ILE A 314 32.70 -17.85 -2.24
CA ILE A 314 31.26 -17.77 -1.91
C ILE A 314 30.78 -19.02 -1.17
N LYS A 315 31.26 -20.21 -1.55
CA LYS A 315 30.95 -21.46 -0.85
C LYS A 315 31.37 -21.42 0.61
N SER A 316 32.62 -21.07 0.89
CA SER A 316 33.12 -21.01 2.28
C SER A 316 32.39 -19.95 3.11
N ALA A 317 32.02 -18.82 2.48
CA ALA A 317 31.24 -17.78 3.15
C ALA A 317 29.82 -18.26 3.47
N PHE A 318 29.19 -18.99 2.53
CA PHE A 318 27.88 -19.60 2.74
C PHE A 318 27.92 -20.62 3.87
N GLU A 319 28.92 -21.52 3.87
CA GLU A 319 29.10 -22.51 4.92
C GLU A 319 29.30 -21.87 6.30
N GLU A 320 30.16 -20.85 6.39
CA GLU A 320 30.35 -20.08 7.62
C GLU A 320 29.03 -19.46 8.11
N VAL A 321 28.28 -18.82 7.20
CA VAL A 321 27.05 -18.12 7.55
C VAL A 321 25.99 -19.09 8.07
N VAL A 322 25.77 -20.19 7.35
CA VAL A 322 24.76 -21.18 7.70
C VAL A 322 25.11 -21.88 9.01
N LEU A 323 26.34 -22.40 9.15
CA LEU A 323 26.76 -23.09 10.38
C LEU A 323 26.75 -22.14 11.58
N GLY A 324 27.17 -20.89 11.41
CA GLY A 324 27.08 -19.86 12.46
C GLY A 324 25.65 -19.66 12.94
N ASN A 325 24.68 -19.57 12.01
CA ASN A 325 23.27 -19.40 12.36
C ASN A 325 22.69 -20.65 13.05
N LEU A 326 22.93 -21.84 12.50
CA LEU A 326 22.37 -23.10 13.02
C LEU A 326 22.94 -23.48 14.39
N THR A 327 24.19 -23.10 14.66
CA THR A 327 24.84 -23.32 15.96
C THR A 327 24.68 -22.14 16.91
N TYR A 328 23.93 -21.09 16.52
CA TYR A 328 23.77 -19.88 17.30
C TYR A 328 25.11 -19.24 17.70
N PHE A 329 26.15 -19.38 16.87
CA PHE A 329 27.51 -18.93 17.18
C PHE A 329 28.00 -19.42 18.54
N SER A 330 27.71 -20.66 18.93
CA SER A 330 28.07 -21.24 20.23
C SER A 330 29.57 -21.13 20.59
N HIS A 331 30.44 -20.98 19.59
CA HIS A 331 31.88 -20.73 19.76
C HIS A 331 32.23 -19.29 20.19
N ASN A 332 31.31 -18.34 20.09
CA ASN A 332 31.44 -16.95 20.49
C ASN A 332 30.33 -16.60 21.52
N PRO A 333 30.64 -16.62 22.83
CA PRO A 333 29.64 -16.44 23.88
C PRO A 333 28.78 -15.18 23.74
N LEU A 334 29.39 -14.07 23.30
CA LEU A 334 28.65 -12.81 23.13
C LEU A 334 27.69 -12.88 21.94
N SER A 335 28.13 -13.41 20.80
CA SER A 335 27.26 -13.58 19.63
C SER A 335 26.14 -14.57 19.92
N HIS A 336 26.43 -15.62 20.69
CA HIS A 336 25.44 -16.60 21.16
C HIS A 336 24.34 -15.92 21.99
N ALA A 337 24.72 -15.16 23.01
CA ALA A 337 23.77 -14.40 23.82
C ALA A 337 22.94 -13.42 22.97
N LEU A 338 23.56 -12.67 22.04
CA LEU A 338 22.86 -11.71 21.18
C LEU A 338 21.81 -12.36 20.26
N CYS A 339 22.03 -13.59 19.79
CA CYS A 339 21.05 -14.31 18.99
C CYS A 339 19.80 -14.67 19.80
N HIS A 340 19.98 -15.10 21.06
CA HIS A 340 18.87 -15.37 21.98
C HIS A 340 18.16 -14.08 22.43
N LEU A 341 18.90 -12.99 22.60
CA LEU A 341 18.33 -11.68 22.94
C LEU A 341 17.32 -11.20 21.89
N ASP A 342 17.61 -11.38 20.60
CA ASP A 342 16.73 -10.94 19.51
C ASP A 342 15.38 -11.68 19.56
N ASN A 343 15.42 -13.02 19.63
CA ASN A 343 14.22 -13.85 19.74
C ASN A 343 13.40 -13.52 21.00
N THR A 344 14.05 -13.37 22.16
CA THR A 344 13.38 -13.01 23.42
C THR A 344 12.76 -11.61 23.36
N SER A 345 13.45 -10.63 22.76
CA SER A 345 12.96 -9.25 22.62
C SER A 345 11.70 -9.20 21.76
N LEU A 346 11.70 -9.87 20.61
CA LEU A 346 10.57 -9.90 19.69
C LEU A 346 9.39 -10.70 20.26
N ARG A 347 9.67 -11.82 20.93
CA ARG A 347 8.63 -12.64 21.59
C ARG A 347 7.94 -11.87 22.70
N LEU A 348 8.70 -11.21 23.57
CA LEU A 348 8.14 -10.36 24.61
C LEU A 348 7.35 -9.19 24.01
N ALA A 349 7.89 -8.53 22.97
CA ALA A 349 7.21 -7.46 22.27
C ALA A 349 5.85 -7.91 21.70
N LYS A 350 5.77 -9.09 21.05
CA LYS A 350 4.49 -9.67 20.59
C LYS A 350 3.52 -9.85 21.76
N LYS A 351 3.97 -10.48 22.85
CA LYS A 351 3.11 -10.77 24.01
C LYS A 351 2.56 -9.51 24.67
N LEU A 352 3.41 -8.49 24.85
CA LEU A 352 3.00 -7.17 25.33
C LEU A 352 1.98 -6.53 24.41
N SER A 353 2.23 -6.55 23.10
CA SER A 353 1.38 -5.90 22.11
C SER A 353 -0.01 -6.53 22.04
N LEU A 354 -0.09 -7.87 22.04
CA LEU A 354 -1.35 -8.60 22.04
C LEU A 354 -2.20 -8.35 23.29
N ARG A 355 -1.56 -8.12 24.44
CA ARG A 355 -2.26 -7.96 25.73
C ARG A 355 -2.67 -6.51 25.99
N PHE A 356 -1.78 -5.56 25.71
CA PHE A 356 -1.95 -4.17 26.13
C PHE A 356 -2.22 -3.20 24.96
N ALA A 357 -1.72 -3.47 23.76
CA ALA A 357 -1.86 -2.54 22.62
C ALA A 357 -3.10 -2.81 21.74
N MET A 358 -3.61 -4.05 21.74
CA MET A 358 -4.60 -4.51 20.75
C MET A 358 -5.82 -3.59 20.63
N ASP A 359 -6.50 -3.23 21.74
CA ASP A 359 -7.73 -2.42 21.67
C ASP A 359 -7.47 -1.03 21.09
N LYS A 360 -6.33 -0.44 21.45
CA LYS A 360 -5.91 0.86 20.95
C LYS A 360 -5.58 0.79 19.46
N LEU A 361 -4.92 -0.29 19.02
CA LEU A 361 -4.61 -0.52 17.61
C LEU A 361 -5.88 -0.79 16.79
N VAL A 362 -6.84 -1.56 17.30
CA VAL A 362 -8.16 -1.77 16.67
C VAL A 362 -8.85 -0.43 16.47
N LYS A 363 -9.00 0.36 17.55
CA LYS A 363 -9.63 1.68 17.49
C LYS A 363 -8.95 2.61 16.49
N ASN A 364 -7.63 2.74 16.57
CA ASN A 364 -6.87 3.62 15.67
C ASN A 364 -6.97 3.16 14.21
N THR A 365 -7.01 1.85 13.96
CA THR A 365 -7.15 1.27 12.61
C THR A 365 -8.53 1.55 12.04
N ASP A 366 -9.57 1.41 12.85
CA ASP A 366 -10.95 1.71 12.45
C ASP A 366 -11.14 3.20 12.16
N GLU A 367 -10.64 4.07 13.05
CA GLU A 367 -10.66 5.52 12.86
C GLU A 367 -9.93 5.92 11.56
N TYR A 368 -8.74 5.38 11.32
CA TYR A 368 -7.99 5.63 10.08
C TYR A 368 -8.77 5.15 8.84
N ASN A 369 -9.28 3.92 8.85
CA ASN A 369 -10.01 3.36 7.72
C ASN A 369 -11.32 4.10 7.40
N GLN A 370 -11.95 4.76 8.39
CA GLN A 370 -13.13 5.61 8.18
C GLN A 370 -12.80 6.91 7.43
N THR A 371 -11.56 7.40 7.51
CA THR A 371 -11.11 8.59 6.76
C THR A 371 -10.83 8.32 5.29
N LEU A 372 -10.69 7.05 4.91
CA LEU A 372 -10.32 6.64 3.57
C LEU A 372 -11.50 6.65 2.59
N THR A 373 -11.23 7.10 1.36
CA THR A 373 -12.16 6.93 0.23
C THR A 373 -12.45 5.45 -0.03
N THR A 374 -13.46 5.13 -0.85
CA THR A 374 -13.73 3.72 -1.19
C THR A 374 -12.55 3.09 -1.92
N GLU A 375 -11.92 3.83 -2.82
CA GLU A 375 -10.72 3.45 -3.57
C GLU A 375 -9.54 3.22 -2.62
N ASP A 376 -9.28 4.16 -1.71
CA ASP A 376 -8.19 4.03 -0.74
C ASP A 376 -8.44 2.87 0.22
N ARG A 377 -9.68 2.55 0.57
CA ARG A 377 -10.00 1.33 1.34
C ARG A 377 -9.73 0.07 0.53
N VAL A 378 -9.96 0.07 -0.78
CA VAL A 378 -9.64 -1.10 -1.61
C VAL A 378 -8.14 -1.36 -1.64
N ILE A 379 -7.33 -0.29 -1.71
CA ILE A 379 -5.88 -0.33 -1.93
C ILE A 379 -5.11 -0.40 -0.59
N HIS A 380 -5.42 0.49 0.33
CA HIS A 380 -4.63 0.81 1.52
C HIS A 380 -5.36 0.50 2.83
N LYS A 381 -6.46 -0.27 2.83
CA LYS A 381 -7.12 -0.68 4.07
C LYS A 381 -6.08 -1.24 5.03
N GLN A 382 -5.88 -0.51 6.13
CA GLN A 382 -4.98 -0.93 7.18
C GLN A 382 -5.64 -2.08 7.92
N THR A 383 -4.84 -3.09 8.22
CA THR A 383 -5.24 -4.17 9.12
C THR A 383 -4.54 -3.97 10.46
N VAL A 384 -5.15 -4.50 11.52
CA VAL A 384 -4.59 -4.42 12.86
C VAL A 384 -3.27 -5.17 12.93
N ALA A 385 -3.12 -6.29 12.21
CA ALA A 385 -1.87 -7.03 12.11
C ALA A 385 -0.77 -6.20 11.46
N ARG A 386 -1.05 -5.45 10.38
CA ARG A 386 -0.04 -4.57 9.77
C ARG A 386 0.44 -3.48 10.74
N MET A 387 -0.48 -2.90 11.52
CA MET A 387 -0.12 -1.97 12.59
C MET A 387 0.65 -2.65 13.72
N MET A 388 0.26 -3.88 14.07
CA MET A 388 0.89 -4.69 15.09
C MET A 388 2.34 -5.02 14.73
N VAL A 389 2.64 -5.40 13.48
CA VAL A 389 4.01 -5.67 13.00
C VAL A 389 4.94 -4.48 13.24
N ARG A 390 4.46 -3.26 12.97
CA ARG A 390 5.22 -2.02 13.21
C ARG A 390 5.45 -1.80 14.69
N PHE A 391 4.42 -2.02 15.49
CA PHE A 391 4.47 -1.83 16.93
C PHE A 391 5.41 -2.84 17.60
N ILE A 392 5.29 -4.12 17.25
CA ILE A 392 6.18 -5.21 17.68
C ILE A 392 7.62 -4.89 17.28
N GLY A 393 7.85 -4.46 16.04
CA GLY A 393 9.21 -4.13 15.58
C GLY A 393 9.83 -2.99 16.36
N LEU A 394 9.08 -1.92 16.62
CA LEU A 394 9.56 -0.80 17.42
C LEU A 394 9.85 -1.21 18.87
N LEU A 395 8.95 -1.95 19.50
CA LEU A 395 9.11 -2.39 20.88
C LEU A 395 10.27 -3.40 21.00
N GLY A 396 10.33 -4.38 20.11
CA GLY A 396 11.40 -5.38 20.04
C GLY A 396 12.77 -4.74 19.83
N GLU A 397 12.89 -3.79 18.90
CA GLU A 397 14.13 -3.02 18.68
C GLU A 397 14.59 -2.31 19.96
N ASN A 398 13.66 -1.67 20.67
CA ASN A 398 14.06 -0.94 21.88
C ASN A 398 14.44 -1.89 23.03
N LEU A 399 13.79 -3.05 23.16
CA LEU A 399 14.17 -4.09 24.12
C LEU A 399 15.56 -4.65 23.78
N TRP A 400 15.82 -4.93 22.51
CA TRP A 400 17.11 -5.43 22.04
C TRP A 400 18.23 -4.41 22.30
N ARG A 401 18.00 -3.13 21.99
CA ARG A 401 18.99 -2.05 22.19
C ARG A 401 19.46 -1.86 23.63
N GLU A 402 18.58 -2.13 24.59
CA GLU A 402 18.90 -1.99 26.01
C GLU A 402 20.08 -2.89 26.41
N PHE A 403 20.15 -4.10 25.83
CA PHE A 403 21.15 -5.11 26.21
C PHE A 403 22.21 -5.36 25.13
N CYS A 404 21.95 -5.04 23.85
CA CYS A 404 22.87 -5.36 22.75
C CYS A 404 24.22 -4.63 22.82
N SER A 405 24.27 -3.50 23.53
CA SER A 405 25.45 -2.65 23.67
C SER A 405 26.40 -3.10 24.79
N LEU A 406 25.95 -4.04 25.62
CA LEU A 406 26.75 -4.61 26.72
C LEU A 406 27.97 -5.33 26.16
N SER A 407 29.05 -5.37 26.95
CA SER A 407 30.36 -5.80 26.47
C SER A 407 30.66 -7.26 26.77
N SER A 408 29.97 -7.86 27.75
CA SER A 408 30.14 -9.26 28.11
C SER A 408 28.88 -10.10 27.80
N ALA A 409 29.08 -11.38 27.50
CA ALA A 409 27.98 -12.32 27.29
C ALA A 409 27.10 -12.47 28.55
N ASN A 410 27.72 -12.47 29.73
CA ASN A 410 27.02 -12.63 31.01
C ASN A 410 26.04 -11.48 31.26
N GLU A 411 26.44 -10.23 31.01
CA GLU A 411 25.54 -9.07 31.15
C GLU A 411 24.36 -9.14 30.16
N VAL A 412 24.58 -9.65 28.94
CA VAL A 412 23.50 -9.86 27.97
C VAL A 412 22.55 -10.96 28.46
N TRP A 413 23.06 -12.06 29.00
CA TRP A 413 22.25 -13.14 29.58
C TRP A 413 21.43 -12.68 30.78
N ASP A 414 22.01 -11.86 31.66
CA ASP A 414 21.28 -11.23 32.77
C ASP A 414 20.09 -10.40 32.26
N GLY A 415 20.29 -9.68 31.15
CA GLY A 415 19.23 -8.97 30.44
C GLY A 415 18.16 -9.92 29.89
N ILE A 416 18.56 -10.99 29.22
CA ILE A 416 17.64 -12.00 28.66
C ILE A 416 16.78 -12.62 29.76
N TRP A 417 17.39 -13.06 30.87
CA TRP A 417 16.68 -13.64 32.00
C TRP A 417 15.71 -12.64 32.65
N SER A 418 16.10 -11.37 32.74
CA SER A 418 15.19 -10.30 33.17
C SER A 418 13.97 -10.19 32.24
N LEU A 419 14.17 -10.21 30.92
CA LEU A 419 13.08 -10.20 29.95
C LEU A 419 12.19 -11.45 30.05
N GLU A 420 12.76 -12.64 30.28
CA GLU A 420 12.01 -13.89 30.46
C GLU A 420 11.18 -13.90 31.76
N ILE A 421 11.67 -13.28 32.84
CA ILE A 421 10.88 -13.10 34.07
C ILE A 421 9.69 -12.17 33.79
N ILE A 422 9.94 -11.04 33.11
CA ILE A 422 8.87 -10.13 32.69
C ILE A 422 7.87 -10.88 31.80
N GLU A 423 8.35 -11.67 30.84
CA GLU A 423 7.52 -12.50 29.96
C GLU A 423 6.55 -13.40 30.74
N LYS A 424 7.04 -14.12 31.76
CA LYS A 424 6.21 -14.95 32.65
C LYS A 424 5.15 -14.14 33.38
N VAL A 425 5.47 -12.92 33.82
CA VAL A 425 4.49 -12.01 34.43
C VAL A 425 3.44 -11.60 33.40
N ILE A 426 3.86 -11.21 32.20
CA ILE A 426 2.96 -10.81 31.11
C ILE A 426 2.02 -11.96 30.71
N GLU A 427 2.48 -13.21 30.75
CA GLU A 427 1.65 -14.38 30.45
C GLU A 427 0.46 -14.57 31.41
N THR A 428 0.53 -14.03 32.62
CA THR A 428 -0.59 -14.06 33.57
C THR A 428 -1.78 -13.20 33.14
N PHE A 429 -1.57 -12.26 32.21
CA PHE A 429 -2.63 -11.43 31.64
C PHE A 429 -3.27 -12.11 30.43
N PRO A 430 -4.59 -11.93 30.22
CA PRO A 430 -5.31 -12.54 29.10
C PRO A 430 -4.79 -12.01 27.76
N SER A 431 -4.44 -12.93 26.84
CA SER A 431 -4.08 -12.58 25.47
C SER A 431 -5.33 -12.29 24.64
N LYS A 432 -5.20 -11.40 23.66
CA LYS A 432 -6.26 -11.12 22.67
C LYS A 432 -5.92 -11.76 21.34
N SER A 433 -6.94 -12.11 20.57
CA SER A 433 -6.80 -12.53 19.17
C SER A 433 -6.83 -11.33 18.24
N TYR A 434 -6.23 -11.49 17.07
CA TYR A 434 -6.44 -10.53 15.98
C TYR A 434 -7.92 -10.49 15.57
N PRO A 435 -8.46 -9.33 15.16
CA PRO A 435 -9.85 -9.20 14.72
C PRO A 435 -10.10 -9.85 13.35
N ASP A 436 -11.37 -10.24 13.12
CA ASP A 436 -11.94 -10.92 11.95
C ASP A 436 -11.08 -10.98 10.67
N GLY A 437 -10.46 -12.15 10.44
CA GLY A 437 -9.73 -12.48 9.21
C GLY A 437 -8.33 -11.89 9.12
N ASP A 438 -7.89 -11.13 10.12
CA ASP A 438 -6.51 -10.67 10.26
C ASP A 438 -5.68 -11.75 10.98
N SER A 439 -4.46 -12.00 10.49
CA SER A 439 -3.59 -13.07 11.01
C SER A 439 -2.26 -12.49 11.47
N ASP A 440 -1.51 -13.28 12.24
CA ASP A 440 -0.13 -12.93 12.57
C ASP A 440 0.74 -12.90 11.31
N LEU A 441 1.03 -11.70 10.81
CA LEU A 441 1.83 -11.49 9.61
C LEU A 441 3.33 -11.82 9.79
N LEU A 442 3.78 -11.99 11.03
CA LEU A 442 5.14 -12.40 11.35
C LEU A 442 5.24 -13.90 11.59
N PHE A 443 4.12 -14.63 11.48
CA PHE A 443 4.03 -16.08 11.65
C PHE A 443 4.67 -16.60 12.93
N PHE A 444 4.66 -15.82 14.03
CA PHE A 444 5.41 -16.19 15.25
C PHE A 444 5.09 -17.58 15.75
N ASP A 445 3.81 -17.96 15.67
CA ASP A 445 3.34 -19.24 16.17
C ASP A 445 3.80 -20.41 15.30
N SER A 446 4.18 -20.14 14.04
CA SER A 446 4.80 -21.16 13.19
C SER A 446 6.22 -21.45 13.63
N TYR A 447 7.00 -20.47 14.10
CA TYR A 447 8.42 -20.60 14.46
C TYR A 447 8.67 -21.36 15.78
N GLY A 448 7.72 -22.17 16.25
CA GLY A 448 7.88 -23.05 17.41
C GLY A 448 7.73 -22.35 18.76
N ARG A 449 8.24 -22.99 19.82
CA ARG A 449 8.01 -22.62 21.24
C ARG A 449 8.48 -21.20 21.63
N GLY A 450 9.16 -20.46 20.76
CA GLY A 450 9.73 -19.18 21.14
C GLY A 450 9.98 -18.15 20.04
N PHE A 451 9.46 -18.35 18.83
CA PHE A 451 9.82 -17.55 17.64
C PHE A 451 11.34 -17.48 17.42
N ASP A 452 11.86 -18.38 16.60
CA ASP A 452 13.26 -18.41 16.23
C ASP A 452 13.46 -17.88 14.81
N MET A 453 13.82 -16.60 14.68
CA MET A 453 14.09 -16.02 13.36
C MET A 453 15.40 -16.56 12.75
N LEU A 454 16.40 -16.89 13.59
CA LEU A 454 17.73 -17.20 13.11
C LEU A 454 17.82 -18.61 12.52
N PHE A 455 17.45 -19.63 13.29
CA PHE A 455 17.56 -21.03 12.90
C PHE A 455 16.52 -21.38 11.85
N MET A 456 15.24 -21.14 12.16
CA MET A 456 14.16 -21.48 11.24
C MET A 456 14.16 -20.58 10.01
N GLY A 457 14.51 -19.29 10.14
CA GLY A 457 14.68 -18.43 8.96
C GLY A 457 15.85 -18.88 8.08
N THR A 458 16.92 -19.41 8.67
CA THR A 458 18.01 -20.05 7.90
C THR A 458 17.53 -21.33 7.23
N TRP A 459 16.78 -22.17 7.94
CA TRP A 459 16.17 -23.38 7.38
C TRP A 459 15.23 -23.04 6.22
N ASP A 460 14.32 -22.07 6.37
CA ASP A 460 13.41 -21.61 5.30
C ASP A 460 14.15 -21.18 4.03
N VAL A 461 15.37 -20.65 4.16
CA VAL A 461 16.20 -20.24 3.03
C VAL A 461 16.86 -21.44 2.33
N ILE A 462 17.35 -22.42 3.07
CA ILE A 462 18.13 -23.55 2.52
C ILE A 462 17.29 -24.78 2.21
N HIS A 463 16.11 -24.90 2.80
CA HIS A 463 15.22 -26.05 2.63
C HIS A 463 14.83 -26.24 1.16
N GLY A 464 14.84 -27.49 0.69
CA GLY A 464 14.58 -27.83 -0.71
C GLY A 464 15.74 -27.52 -1.67
N SER A 465 16.93 -27.16 -1.17
CA SER A 465 18.13 -26.90 -1.97
C SER A 465 19.17 -28.03 -1.95
N GLU A 466 18.83 -29.22 -1.46
CA GLU A 466 19.75 -30.35 -1.24
C GLU A 466 20.53 -30.72 -2.50
N GLU A 467 19.85 -30.87 -3.64
CA GLU A 467 20.50 -31.21 -4.92
C GLU A 467 21.54 -30.16 -5.34
N LEU A 468 21.22 -28.88 -5.13
CA LEU A 468 22.15 -27.78 -5.41
C LEU A 468 23.35 -27.85 -4.46
N LEU A 469 23.11 -28.04 -3.16
CA LEU A 469 24.16 -28.07 -2.15
C LEU A 469 25.11 -29.26 -2.35
N ILE A 470 24.59 -30.44 -2.69
CA ILE A 470 25.38 -31.62 -3.08
C ILE A 470 26.24 -31.30 -4.30
N LYS A 471 25.65 -30.70 -5.35
CA LYS A 471 26.38 -30.32 -6.57
C LYS A 471 27.48 -29.30 -6.30
N LYS A 472 27.31 -28.42 -5.32
CA LYS A 472 28.30 -27.40 -4.91
C LYS A 472 29.28 -27.92 -3.85
N GLU A 473 29.22 -29.22 -3.52
CA GLU A 473 30.07 -29.90 -2.54
C GLU A 473 30.02 -29.23 -1.15
N VAL A 474 28.90 -28.62 -0.78
CA VAL A 474 28.70 -28.01 0.54
C VAL A 474 28.77 -29.09 1.63
N SER A 475 29.19 -28.72 2.84
CA SER A 475 29.31 -29.66 3.96
C SER A 475 28.06 -30.52 4.18
N GLU A 476 28.27 -31.81 4.52
CA GLU A 476 27.19 -32.78 4.78
C GLU A 476 26.24 -32.30 5.89
N GLU A 477 26.77 -31.61 6.90
CA GLU A 477 25.98 -31.03 7.99
C GLU A 477 24.89 -30.09 7.45
N ILE A 478 25.23 -29.15 6.57
CA ILE A 478 24.27 -28.22 5.97
C ILE A 478 23.27 -28.93 5.06
N ILE A 479 23.74 -29.93 4.29
CA ILE A 479 22.86 -30.74 3.43
C ILE A 479 21.81 -31.47 4.28
N ASN A 480 22.22 -32.05 5.40
CA ASN A 480 21.31 -32.72 6.33
C ASN A 480 20.26 -31.76 6.88
N TYR A 481 20.67 -30.55 7.30
CA TYR A 481 19.73 -29.52 7.78
C TYR A 481 18.75 -29.05 6.69
N ALA A 482 19.22 -28.88 5.45
CA ALA A 482 18.35 -28.51 4.33
C ALA A 482 17.28 -29.57 4.03
N GLY A 483 17.60 -30.85 4.25
CA GLY A 483 16.69 -31.97 4.07
C GLY A 483 15.77 -32.29 5.25
N MET A 484 15.94 -31.63 6.40
CA MET A 484 15.05 -31.83 7.56
C MET A 484 13.63 -31.42 7.20
N ASP A 485 12.67 -32.19 7.70
CA ASP A 485 11.30 -31.69 7.75
C ASP A 485 11.17 -30.58 8.80
N ARG A 486 10.02 -29.92 8.78
CA ARG A 486 9.78 -28.77 9.64
C ARG A 486 9.75 -29.11 11.13
N GLU A 487 9.20 -30.27 11.51
CA GLU A 487 9.09 -30.68 12.92
C GLU A 487 10.46 -31.11 13.46
N GLU A 488 11.26 -31.78 12.64
CA GLU A 488 12.66 -32.09 12.91
C GLU A 488 13.47 -30.82 13.15
N ALA A 489 13.35 -29.82 12.26
CA ALA A 489 14.01 -28.53 12.39
C ALA A 489 13.59 -27.81 13.68
N LEU A 490 12.28 -27.75 13.98
CA LEU A 490 11.77 -27.16 15.23
C LEU A 490 12.31 -27.84 16.49
N SER A 491 12.49 -29.17 16.45
CA SER A 491 13.03 -29.93 17.58
C SER A 491 14.54 -29.75 17.77
N SER A 492 15.22 -29.24 16.74
CA SER A 492 16.68 -29.05 16.69
C SER A 492 17.13 -27.62 17.05
N ILE A 493 16.18 -26.73 17.35
CA ILE A 493 16.50 -25.36 17.79
C ILE A 493 17.39 -25.40 19.04
N PRO A 494 18.57 -24.72 19.02
CA PRO A 494 19.45 -24.65 20.18
C PRO A 494 18.74 -24.06 21.41
N PRO A 495 18.84 -24.71 22.59
CA PRO A 495 18.20 -24.21 23.80
C PRO A 495 18.91 -22.94 24.32
N SER A 496 18.14 -22.06 24.95
CA SER A 496 18.64 -20.92 25.73
C SER A 496 19.37 -21.38 27.00
N GLU A 497 20.27 -20.55 27.54
CA GLU A 497 20.89 -20.80 28.83
C GLU A 497 19.86 -20.76 29.98
N VAL A 498 20.04 -21.65 30.95
CA VAL A 498 19.10 -21.78 32.08
C VAL A 498 19.31 -20.62 33.05
N CYS A 499 18.25 -19.81 33.23
CA CYS A 499 18.17 -18.77 34.26
C CYS A 499 18.58 -19.32 35.64
N PRO A 500 19.60 -18.74 36.31
CA PRO A 500 20.01 -19.12 37.65
C PRO A 500 18.84 -18.97 38.64
N LYS A 501 18.72 -19.89 39.60
CA LYS A 501 17.61 -19.88 40.58
C LYS A 501 17.60 -18.64 41.48
N ASP A 502 18.77 -18.03 41.65
CA ASP A 502 19.04 -16.85 42.45
C ASP A 502 19.07 -15.55 41.63
N HIS A 503 18.83 -15.63 40.30
CA HIS A 503 18.72 -14.44 39.48
C HIS A 503 17.49 -13.62 39.90
N MET A 504 17.74 -12.39 40.35
CA MET A 504 16.72 -11.46 40.78
C MET A 504 16.53 -10.39 39.72
N LEU A 505 15.28 -10.14 39.36
CA LEU A 505 14.91 -9.07 38.45
C LEU A 505 15.32 -7.72 39.06
N ASP A 506 16.16 -6.96 38.37
CA ASP A 506 16.46 -5.60 38.76
C ASP A 506 15.21 -4.72 38.58
N GLU A 507 14.62 -4.28 39.70
CA GLU A 507 13.43 -3.44 39.70
C GLU A 507 13.62 -2.13 38.92
N SER A 508 14.86 -1.63 38.82
CA SER A 508 15.16 -0.43 38.04
C SER A 508 14.96 -0.66 36.55
N ILE A 509 15.35 -1.83 36.03
CA ILE A 509 15.14 -2.23 34.62
C ILE A 509 13.64 -2.27 34.32
N VAL A 510 12.85 -2.91 35.19
CA VAL A 510 11.38 -2.97 35.02
C VAL A 510 10.78 -1.58 35.03
N LYS A 511 11.16 -0.75 36.00
CA LYS A 511 10.66 0.61 36.14
C LYS A 511 11.02 1.46 34.93
N ASP A 512 12.23 1.33 34.40
CA ASP A 512 12.67 2.06 33.22
C ASP A 512 11.96 1.59 31.95
N LEU A 513 11.80 0.28 31.76
CA LEU A 513 10.99 -0.25 30.66
C LEU A 513 9.54 0.25 30.76
N MET A 514 8.94 0.16 31.95
CA MET A 514 7.58 0.66 32.19
C MET A 514 7.50 2.16 31.94
N ASN A 515 8.44 2.98 32.42
CA ASN A 515 8.41 4.44 32.18
C ASN A 515 8.63 4.80 30.70
N LYS A 516 9.56 4.14 30.02
CA LYS A 516 9.87 4.36 28.60
C LYS A 516 8.67 4.03 27.70
N TYR A 517 7.88 3.01 28.05
CA TYR A 517 6.80 2.53 27.19
C TYR A 517 5.39 2.88 27.68
N ALA A 518 5.13 2.95 28.99
CA ALA A 518 3.81 3.31 29.56
C ALA A 518 3.36 4.74 29.23
N ILE A 519 4.30 5.65 28.92
CA ILE A 519 3.97 7.02 28.49
C ILE A 519 3.57 7.09 26.99
N ARG A 520 3.75 5.99 26.23
CA ARG A 520 3.46 5.94 24.79
C ARG A 520 2.32 5.00 24.39
N PHE A 521 1.70 4.28 25.33
CA PHE A 521 0.53 3.41 25.07
C PHE A 521 -0.79 4.17 25.04
#